data_AF-A0A2L2N513-F1
#
_entry.id   AF-A0A2L2N513-F1
#
_cell.length_a   1.000
_cell.length_b   1.000
_cell.length_c   1.000
_cell.angle_alpha   90.00
_cell.angle_beta   90.00
_cell.angle_gamma   90.00
#
_symmetry.space_group_name_H-M   'P 1'
#
loop_
_entity.id
_entity.type
_entity.pdbx_description
1 polymer ?
#
loop_
_entity_poly.entity_id
_entity_poly.type
_entity_poly.pdbx_seq_one_letter_code
_entity_poly.pdbx_strand_id
1 'polypeptide(L)'
;MIKPIFKNYYTKTLLAVFLNFLFGCQQNFTTQQSLLDNSISNKVATLKQEVGEFQLSPRQHEQASGESNSRIPTLVDEQIKSKAKGQSRNISIYGRKNPDPNKAILPANFKVYAKDNVVVNVSYPGFEQKTLPTVNKFIGYPGCYVAAYSRRKEKSVYSVGGDIYVMAQVRVPGSYQERICLPVGYENVDISADPQFQLMFAKVLPKACKEGCWAGGDTGGWFGIQ
;
A
#
# COMPACT_ATOMS: atom_id res chain seq x y z
N MET A 1 8.84 66.79 33.37
CA MET A 1 7.46 66.44 32.95
C MET A 1 7.46 66.26 31.44
N ILE A 2 7.35 65.02 30.95
CA ILE A 2 7.22 64.71 29.51
C ILE A 2 6.00 63.78 29.37
N LYS A 3 5.04 64.19 28.53
CA LYS A 3 3.79 63.48 28.23
C LYS A 3 4.05 62.32 27.24
N PRO A 4 3.30 61.21 27.30
CA PRO A 4 3.36 60.17 26.28
C PRO A 4 2.29 60.39 25.20
N ILE A 5 2.72 60.51 23.95
CA ILE A 5 1.85 60.43 22.76
C ILE A 5 2.48 59.38 21.85
N PHE A 6 2.20 58.09 22.03
CA PHE A 6 2.43 57.05 21.00
C PHE A 6 1.78 55.75 21.45
N LYS A 7 0.47 55.59 21.25
CA LYS A 7 -0.22 54.29 21.44
C LYS A 7 -1.26 53.92 20.39
N ASN A 8 -1.45 54.71 19.32
CA ASN A 8 -2.64 54.54 18.45
C ASN A 8 -2.37 54.16 16.99
N TYR A 9 -1.13 53.85 16.60
CA TYR A 9 -0.78 53.54 15.20
C TYR A 9 -0.66 52.04 14.88
N TYR A 10 -0.59 51.15 15.89
CA TYR A 10 -0.31 49.72 15.65
C TYR A 10 -1.56 48.83 15.50
N THR A 11 -2.74 49.28 15.90
CA THR A 11 -3.96 48.45 15.89
C THR A 11 -4.70 48.47 14.55
N LYS A 12 -4.54 49.51 13.72
CA LYS A 12 -5.23 49.58 12.42
C LYS A 12 -4.58 48.72 11.33
N THR A 13 -3.25 48.52 11.38
CA THR A 13 -2.53 47.77 10.35
C THR A 13 -2.69 46.25 10.50
N LEU A 14 -2.81 45.74 11.74
CA LEU A 14 -2.96 44.30 11.98
C LEU A 14 -4.33 43.75 11.53
N LEU A 15 -5.39 44.57 11.62
CA LEU A 15 -6.75 44.16 11.23
C LEU A 15 -6.89 44.00 9.71
N ALA A 16 -6.19 44.82 8.92
CA ALA A 16 -6.24 44.78 7.45
C ALA A 16 -5.53 43.54 6.87
N VAL A 17 -4.50 43.00 7.54
CA VAL A 17 -3.82 41.78 7.10
C VAL A 17 -4.68 40.53 7.38
N PHE A 18 -5.40 40.51 8.52
CA PHE A 18 -6.27 39.38 8.86
C PHE A 18 -7.49 39.26 7.94
N LEU A 19 -8.08 40.38 7.51
CA LEU A 19 -9.23 40.36 6.60
C LEU A 19 -8.88 39.87 5.18
N ASN A 20 -7.67 40.17 4.68
CA ASN A 20 -7.24 39.66 3.37
C ASN A 20 -6.92 38.16 3.37
N PHE A 21 -6.51 37.59 4.51
CA PHE A 21 -6.21 36.15 4.60
C PHE A 21 -7.49 35.29 4.62
N LEU A 22 -8.57 35.78 5.22
CA LEU A 22 -9.85 35.06 5.30
C LEU A 22 -10.60 35.03 3.95
N PHE A 23 -10.53 36.09 3.13
CA PHE A 23 -11.19 36.11 1.82
C PHE A 23 -10.43 35.32 0.73
N GLY A 24 -9.11 35.18 0.83
CA GLY A 24 -8.31 34.40 -0.13
C GLY A 24 -8.52 32.89 -0.06
N CYS A 25 -8.87 32.35 1.12
CA CYS A 25 -9.05 30.90 1.30
C CYS A 25 -10.39 30.36 0.76
N GLN A 26 -11.45 31.16 0.70
CA GLN A 26 -12.75 30.66 0.20
C GLN A 26 -12.78 30.45 -1.31
N GLN A 27 -12.02 31.22 -2.11
CA GLN A 27 -12.07 31.13 -3.57
C GLN A 27 -11.35 29.89 -4.12
N ASN A 28 -10.36 29.33 -3.39
CA ASN A 28 -9.59 28.16 -3.85
C ASN A 28 -10.31 26.83 -3.60
N PHE A 29 -11.22 26.77 -2.62
CA PHE A 29 -11.91 25.52 -2.26
C PHE A 29 -13.01 25.16 -3.28
N THR A 30 -13.69 26.16 -3.84
CA THR A 30 -14.78 25.94 -4.80
C THR A 30 -14.27 25.42 -6.15
N THR A 31 -13.09 25.84 -6.58
CA THR A 31 -12.51 25.39 -7.86
C THR A 31 -12.05 23.93 -7.80
N GLN A 32 -11.48 23.48 -6.68
CA GLN A 32 -11.04 22.08 -6.54
C GLN A 32 -12.19 21.08 -6.43
N GLN A 33 -13.32 21.46 -5.82
CA GLN A 33 -14.50 20.60 -5.75
C GLN A 33 -15.09 20.33 -7.16
N SER A 34 -15.15 21.36 -8.02
CA SER A 34 -15.68 21.23 -9.38
C SER A 34 -14.85 20.33 -10.31
N LEU A 35 -13.54 20.24 -10.09
CA LEU A 35 -12.64 19.38 -10.87
C LEU A 35 -12.77 17.90 -10.47
N LEU A 36 -13.05 17.63 -9.20
CA LEU A 36 -13.32 16.28 -8.68
C LEU A 36 -14.64 15.72 -9.21
N ASP A 37 -15.70 16.53 -9.25
CA ASP A 37 -17.03 16.09 -9.72
C ASP A 37 -17.05 15.79 -11.23
N ASN A 38 -16.28 16.55 -12.03
CA ASN A 38 -16.15 16.30 -13.47
C ASN A 38 -15.32 15.04 -13.80
N SER A 39 -14.33 14.69 -12.97
CA SER A 39 -13.52 13.48 -13.15
C SER A 39 -14.30 12.20 -12.84
N ILE A 40 -15.18 12.26 -11.83
CA ILE A 40 -16.04 11.12 -11.44
C ILE A 40 -17.13 10.88 -12.49
N SER A 41 -17.77 11.95 -13.00
CA SER A 41 -18.82 11.82 -14.03
C SER A 41 -18.29 11.18 -15.32
N ASN A 42 -17.09 11.56 -15.77
CA ASN A 42 -16.49 11.00 -16.99
C ASN A 42 -16.10 9.52 -16.84
N LYS A 43 -15.64 9.07 -15.67
CA LYS A 43 -15.34 7.65 -15.43
C LYS A 43 -16.60 6.76 -15.38
N VAL A 44 -17.72 7.30 -14.90
CA VAL A 44 -19.00 6.56 -14.86
C VAL A 44 -19.62 6.42 -16.26
N ALA A 45 -19.42 7.41 -17.14
CA ALA A 45 -19.86 7.34 -18.53
C ALA A 45 -19.11 6.25 -19.33
N THR A 46 -17.80 6.11 -19.13
CA THR A 46 -16.99 5.10 -19.82
C THR A 46 -17.35 3.67 -19.39
N LEU A 47 -17.68 3.45 -18.10
CA LEU A 47 -18.07 2.13 -17.60
C LEU A 47 -19.47 1.67 -18.05
N LYS A 48 -20.36 2.58 -18.47
CA LYS A 48 -21.67 2.21 -19.03
C LYS A 48 -21.60 1.74 -20.48
N GLN A 49 -20.53 2.08 -21.20
CA GLN A 49 -20.41 1.76 -22.63
C GLN A 49 -19.82 0.35 -22.87
N GLU A 50 -19.16 -0.26 -21.88
CA GLU A 50 -18.58 -1.61 -21.99
C GLU A 50 -19.52 -2.75 -21.54
N VAL A 51 -20.68 -2.45 -20.94
CA VAL A 51 -21.64 -3.48 -20.49
C VAL A 51 -22.75 -3.73 -21.53
N GLY A 52 -22.69 -3.05 -22.67
CA GLY A 52 -23.76 -2.99 -23.66
C GLY A 52 -23.53 -3.79 -24.94
N GLU A 53 -22.96 -4.99 -24.92
CA GLU A 53 -23.07 -5.92 -26.07
C GLU A 53 -22.64 -7.35 -25.70
N PHE A 54 -23.56 -8.13 -25.14
CA PHE A 54 -23.45 -9.59 -25.15
C PHE A 54 -24.78 -10.17 -25.64
N GLN A 55 -24.94 -10.17 -26.97
CA GLN A 55 -26.04 -10.88 -27.62
C GLN A 55 -25.81 -12.39 -27.51
N LEU A 56 -26.68 -13.08 -26.79
CA LEU A 56 -26.80 -14.53 -26.84
C LEU A 56 -28.03 -14.90 -27.70
N SER A 57 -27.75 -15.59 -28.80
CA SER A 57 -28.71 -16.19 -29.73
C SER A 57 -29.59 -17.24 -29.04
N PRO A 58 -30.87 -17.40 -29.43
CA PRO A 58 -31.76 -18.39 -28.82
C PRO A 58 -31.52 -19.79 -29.44
N ARG A 59 -31.38 -20.80 -28.59
CA ARG A 59 -31.61 -22.21 -28.96
C ARG A 59 -32.88 -22.70 -28.29
N GLN A 60 -33.82 -23.14 -29.11
CA GLN A 60 -35.01 -23.89 -28.73
C GLN A 60 -34.69 -25.38 -28.51
N HIS A 61 -35.64 -26.05 -27.88
CA HIS A 61 -35.76 -27.49 -27.56
C HIS A 61 -35.06 -27.90 -26.24
N GLU A 62 -35.65 -28.62 -25.29
CA GLU A 62 -36.87 -29.43 -25.30
C GLU A 62 -37.37 -29.63 -23.85
N GLN A 63 -38.69 -29.72 -23.65
CA GLN A 63 -39.31 -30.09 -22.38
C GLN A 63 -39.12 -31.59 -22.13
N ALA A 64 -38.67 -31.96 -20.92
CA ALA A 64 -39.07 -33.22 -20.30
C ALA A 64 -39.03 -33.10 -18.78
N SER A 65 -40.16 -33.51 -18.20
CA SER A 65 -40.47 -33.70 -16.79
C SER A 65 -39.58 -34.75 -16.12
N GLY A 66 -39.32 -34.59 -14.83
CA GLY A 66 -38.93 -35.73 -13.98
C GLY A 66 -38.08 -35.38 -12.76
N GLU A 67 -38.74 -35.41 -11.60
CA GLU A 67 -38.18 -35.86 -10.32
C GLU A 67 -36.96 -35.13 -9.71
N SER A 68 -37.30 -34.18 -8.83
CA SER A 68 -36.89 -34.18 -7.42
C SER A 68 -35.80 -35.20 -7.04
N ASN A 69 -34.56 -34.72 -6.96
CA ASN A 69 -33.59 -35.30 -6.04
C ASN A 69 -32.70 -34.18 -5.46
N SER A 70 -32.98 -33.83 -4.21
CA SER A 70 -32.20 -32.89 -3.40
C SER A 70 -30.81 -33.47 -3.13
N ARG A 71 -29.85 -33.16 -4.00
CA ARG A 71 -28.44 -33.40 -3.72
C ARG A 71 -27.93 -32.40 -2.69
N ILE A 72 -27.73 -32.93 -1.49
CA ILE A 72 -26.91 -32.38 -0.40
C ILE A 72 -25.63 -31.75 -0.96
N PRO A 73 -25.40 -30.42 -0.84
CA PRO A 73 -24.12 -29.81 -1.10
C PRO A 73 -23.40 -29.62 0.23
N THR A 74 -22.75 -30.65 0.77
CA THR A 74 -22.02 -30.46 2.03
C THR A 74 -21.05 -31.60 2.27
N LEU A 75 -19.75 -31.28 2.23
CA LEU A 75 -18.59 -31.95 2.85
C LEU A 75 -17.33 -31.88 1.95
N VAL A 76 -17.47 -31.97 0.63
CA VAL A 76 -16.31 -31.94 -0.29
C VAL A 76 -15.77 -30.51 -0.50
N ASP A 77 -16.66 -29.51 -0.64
CA ASP A 77 -16.27 -28.11 -0.84
C ASP A 77 -15.65 -27.44 0.40
N GLU A 78 -16.07 -27.86 1.60
CA GLU A 78 -15.47 -27.38 2.85
C GLU A 78 -14.07 -27.97 3.08
N GLN A 79 -13.85 -29.22 2.70
CA GLN A 79 -12.53 -29.85 2.78
C GLN A 79 -11.51 -29.22 1.82
N ILE A 80 -11.94 -28.81 0.62
CA ILE A 80 -11.07 -28.11 -0.34
C ILE A 80 -10.76 -26.69 0.14
N LYS A 81 -11.76 -25.93 0.63
CA LYS A 81 -11.56 -24.58 1.19
C LYS A 81 -10.68 -24.58 2.45
N SER A 82 -10.83 -25.57 3.33
CA SER A 82 -10.04 -25.69 4.55
C SER A 82 -8.57 -26.07 4.27
N LYS A 83 -8.32 -26.99 3.33
CA LYS A 83 -6.95 -27.31 2.86
C LYS A 83 -6.28 -26.13 2.17
N ALA A 84 -6.98 -25.42 1.28
CA ALA A 84 -6.46 -24.22 0.62
C ALA A 84 -6.13 -23.09 1.61
N LYS A 85 -6.98 -22.89 2.62
CA LYS A 85 -6.76 -21.90 3.69
C LYS A 85 -5.58 -22.28 4.60
N GLY A 86 -5.40 -23.57 4.89
CA GLY A 86 -4.24 -24.09 5.63
C GLY A 86 -2.93 -23.91 4.87
N GLN A 87 -2.92 -24.23 3.58
CA GLN A 87 -1.75 -24.07 2.72
C GLN A 87 -1.36 -22.60 2.53
N SER A 88 -2.35 -21.72 2.34
CA SER A 88 -2.14 -20.26 2.25
C SER A 88 -1.51 -19.68 3.53
N ARG A 89 -1.96 -20.13 4.72
CA ARG A 89 -1.38 -19.72 6.01
C ARG A 89 0.05 -20.22 6.20
N ASN A 90 0.37 -21.44 5.79
CA ASN A 90 1.74 -21.95 5.88
C ASN A 90 2.69 -21.15 4.97
N ILE A 91 2.26 -20.82 3.75
CA ILE A 91 3.05 -20.02 2.81
C ILE A 91 3.28 -18.61 3.35
N SER A 92 2.29 -17.99 3.99
CA SER A 92 2.45 -16.64 4.53
C SER A 92 3.42 -16.58 5.72
N ILE A 93 3.55 -17.68 6.48
CA ILE A 93 4.43 -17.77 7.66
C ILE A 93 5.85 -18.18 7.27
N TYR A 94 6.01 -19.26 6.50
CA TYR A 94 7.32 -19.85 6.17
C TYR A 94 7.90 -19.35 4.85
N GLY A 95 7.09 -18.70 4.02
CA GLY A 95 7.48 -18.28 2.69
C GLY A 95 7.43 -19.41 1.66
N ARG A 96 7.83 -19.07 0.44
CA ARG A 96 8.02 -19.95 -0.71
C ARG A 96 9.26 -19.46 -1.46
N LYS A 97 10.34 -20.24 -1.40
CA LYS A 97 11.57 -19.97 -2.16
C LYS A 97 11.28 -20.11 -3.65
N ASN A 98 11.74 -19.14 -4.44
CA ASN A 98 11.70 -19.18 -5.90
C ASN A 98 12.86 -18.31 -6.42
N PRO A 99 13.56 -18.73 -7.49
CA PRO A 99 14.59 -17.89 -8.12
C PRO A 99 14.02 -16.62 -8.76
N ASP A 100 12.76 -16.65 -9.23
CA ASP A 100 12.08 -15.45 -9.70
C ASP A 100 11.55 -14.65 -8.49
N PRO A 101 12.04 -13.43 -8.25
CA PRO A 101 11.61 -12.62 -7.12
C PRO A 101 10.12 -12.28 -7.16
N ASN A 102 9.52 -12.20 -8.35
CA ASN A 102 8.10 -11.92 -8.52
C ASN A 102 7.22 -13.10 -8.06
N LYS A 103 7.80 -14.31 -8.00
CA LYS A 103 7.15 -15.55 -7.51
C LYS A 103 7.51 -15.86 -6.05
N ALA A 104 8.62 -15.32 -5.56
CA ALA A 104 9.08 -15.55 -4.21
C ALA A 104 8.10 -14.97 -3.18
N ILE A 105 7.95 -15.69 -2.06
CA ILE A 105 7.23 -15.23 -0.88
C ILE A 105 8.19 -15.39 0.29
N LEU A 106 8.48 -14.32 1.00
CA LEU A 106 9.35 -14.34 2.16
C LEU A 106 8.60 -14.79 3.42
N PRO A 107 9.28 -15.46 4.36
CA PRO A 107 8.70 -15.76 5.67
C PRO A 107 8.31 -14.48 6.42
N ALA A 108 7.30 -14.59 7.29
CA ALA A 108 6.79 -13.44 8.05
C ALA A 108 7.85 -12.78 8.96
N ASN A 109 8.79 -13.58 9.45
CA ASN A 109 9.93 -13.14 10.27
C ASN A 109 11.23 -13.27 9.47
N PHE A 110 11.32 -12.51 8.38
CA PHE A 110 12.48 -12.56 7.48
C PHE A 110 13.74 -12.04 8.18
N LYS A 111 14.86 -12.75 8.03
CA LYS A 111 16.13 -12.37 8.64
C LYS A 111 16.93 -11.52 7.67
N VAL A 112 17.39 -10.37 8.17
CA VAL A 112 18.32 -9.49 7.47
C VAL A 112 19.50 -9.21 8.37
N TYR A 113 20.62 -8.85 7.79
CA TYR A 113 21.82 -8.48 8.50
C TYR A 113 22.17 -7.06 8.10
N ALA A 114 22.30 -6.15 9.06
CA ALA A 114 22.50 -4.73 8.80
C ALA A 114 23.76 -4.21 9.50
N LYS A 115 24.47 -3.33 8.81
CA LYS A 115 25.60 -2.57 9.34
C LYS A 115 25.60 -1.20 8.68
N ASP A 116 25.54 -0.14 9.49
CA ASP A 116 25.42 1.23 9.02
C ASP A 116 24.20 1.40 8.09
N ASN A 117 24.42 1.73 6.80
CA ASN A 117 23.37 1.85 5.79
C ASN A 117 23.37 0.67 4.79
N VAL A 118 24.10 -0.41 5.10
CA VAL A 118 24.20 -1.61 4.26
C VAL A 118 23.38 -2.73 4.89
N VAL A 119 22.60 -3.41 4.06
CA VAL A 119 21.76 -4.54 4.47
C VAL A 119 21.96 -5.69 3.49
N VAL A 120 21.99 -6.92 4.02
CA VAL A 120 22.14 -8.16 3.26
C VAL A 120 21.22 -9.24 3.80
N ASN A 121 20.94 -10.28 3.01
CA ASN A 121 20.09 -11.42 3.38
C ASN A 121 20.87 -12.66 3.86
N VAL A 122 22.19 -12.54 4.01
CA VAL A 122 23.10 -13.60 4.49
C VAL A 122 23.94 -13.10 5.65
N SER A 123 24.31 -13.99 6.57
CA SER A 123 25.16 -13.61 7.70
C SER A 123 26.55 -13.21 7.22
N TYR A 124 27.05 -12.08 7.70
CA TYR A 124 28.38 -11.56 7.38
C TYR A 124 29.06 -11.00 8.63
N PRO A 125 30.38 -11.21 8.82
CA PRO A 125 31.09 -10.71 9.99
C PRO A 125 30.90 -9.20 10.22
N GLY A 126 30.52 -8.84 11.44
CA GLY A 126 30.30 -7.45 11.86
C GLY A 126 28.93 -6.87 11.49
N PHE A 127 28.03 -7.65 10.87
CA PHE A 127 26.64 -7.24 10.66
C PHE A 127 25.74 -7.71 11.80
N GLU A 128 24.81 -6.86 12.21
CA GLU A 128 23.82 -7.20 13.23
C GLU A 128 22.64 -7.94 12.60
N GLN A 129 22.29 -9.11 13.15
CA GLN A 129 21.09 -9.83 12.72
C GLN A 129 19.83 -9.13 13.22
N LYS A 130 18.93 -8.79 12.31
CA LYS A 130 17.62 -8.21 12.58
C LYS A 130 16.51 -9.07 12.00
N THR A 131 15.30 -8.91 12.53
CA THR A 131 14.09 -9.55 11.99
C THR A 131 13.25 -8.48 11.33
N LEU A 132 13.03 -8.60 10.02
CA LEU A 132 12.19 -7.71 9.23
C LEU A 132 10.74 -8.22 9.23
N PRO A 133 9.80 -7.50 9.87
CA PRO A 133 8.38 -7.86 9.83
C PRO A 133 7.88 -7.84 8.40
N THR A 134 7.38 -8.98 7.94
CA THR A 134 6.96 -9.19 6.56
C THR A 134 5.50 -9.65 6.52
N VAL A 135 4.66 -8.92 5.79
CA VAL A 135 3.24 -9.27 5.62
C VAL A 135 2.96 -9.71 4.19
N ASN A 136 2.53 -10.96 4.04
CA ASN A 136 2.18 -11.54 2.75
C ASN A 136 0.68 -11.35 2.45
N LYS A 137 0.24 -10.10 2.24
CA LYS A 137 -1.16 -9.78 1.93
C LYS A 137 -1.59 -10.35 0.57
N PHE A 138 -0.67 -10.39 -0.37
CA PHE A 138 -0.84 -11.01 -1.68
C PHE A 138 0.09 -12.21 -1.83
N ILE A 139 -0.47 -13.38 -2.16
CA ILE A 139 0.28 -14.64 -2.41
C ILE A 139 0.29 -15.08 -3.88
N GLY A 140 -0.38 -14.30 -4.76
CA GLY A 140 -0.43 -14.57 -6.19
C GLY A 140 0.84 -14.12 -6.94
N TYR A 141 0.74 -14.03 -8.26
CA TYR A 141 1.83 -13.66 -9.16
C TYR A 141 1.33 -12.71 -10.27
N PRO A 142 2.13 -11.71 -10.69
CA PRO A 142 3.39 -11.27 -10.08
C PRO A 142 3.12 -10.50 -8.78
N GLY A 143 4.03 -10.61 -7.80
CA GLY A 143 3.98 -9.78 -6.61
C GLY A 143 5.36 -9.36 -6.11
N CYS A 144 5.43 -8.16 -5.55
CA CYS A 144 6.66 -7.58 -5.01
C CYS A 144 6.40 -6.98 -3.60
N TYR A 145 7.48 -6.63 -2.90
CA TYR A 145 7.39 -6.06 -1.55
C TYR A 145 7.59 -4.56 -1.56
N VAL A 146 6.64 -3.84 -0.97
CA VAL A 146 6.75 -2.42 -0.66
C VAL A 146 7.29 -2.29 0.77
N ALA A 147 8.34 -1.50 0.93
CA ALA A 147 8.90 -1.15 2.22
C ALA A 147 7.99 -0.13 2.93
N ALA A 148 7.84 -0.28 4.24
CA ALA A 148 7.24 0.70 5.11
C ALA A 148 8.36 1.52 5.77
N TYR A 149 8.53 2.75 5.31
CA TYR A 149 9.56 3.66 5.79
C TYR A 149 9.05 4.59 6.88
N SER A 150 9.95 5.03 7.77
CA SER A 150 9.67 6.06 8.76
C SER A 150 10.90 6.94 8.99
N ARG A 151 10.68 8.15 9.51
CA ARG A 151 11.74 9.02 10.06
C ARG A 151 12.12 8.64 11.50
N ARG A 152 11.38 7.72 12.11
CA ARG A 152 11.59 7.27 13.49
C ARG A 152 12.58 6.13 13.51
N LYS A 153 13.64 6.29 14.31
CA LYS A 153 14.63 5.24 14.53
C LYS A 153 14.11 4.15 15.46
N GLU A 154 13.22 4.50 16.38
CA GLU A 154 12.68 3.59 17.38
C GLU A 154 11.90 2.46 16.70
N LYS A 155 12.23 1.21 17.04
CA LYS A 155 11.62 0.00 16.47
C LYS A 155 11.84 -0.19 14.96
N SER A 156 12.75 0.59 14.36
CA SER A 156 13.23 0.31 13.01
C SER A 156 14.07 -0.96 12.95
N VAL A 157 14.15 -1.55 11.77
CA VAL A 157 14.96 -2.74 11.48
C VAL A 157 16.36 -2.31 11.05
N TYR A 158 16.47 -1.37 10.10
CA TYR A 158 17.72 -0.81 9.60
C TYR A 158 17.51 0.57 8.96
N SER A 159 18.61 1.29 8.76
CA SER A 159 18.67 2.59 8.06
C SER A 159 19.02 2.39 6.59
N VAL A 160 18.44 3.20 5.71
CA VAL A 160 18.87 3.35 4.31
C VAL A 160 19.60 4.68 4.06
N GLY A 161 19.92 5.42 5.13
CA GLY A 161 20.56 6.72 5.09
C GLY A 161 19.57 7.88 5.06
N GLY A 162 20.10 9.09 5.27
CA GLY A 162 19.32 10.34 5.20
C GLY A 162 18.12 10.39 6.15
N ASP A 163 18.25 9.83 7.36
CA ASP A 163 17.19 9.70 8.37
C ASP A 163 15.94 8.92 7.89
N ILE A 164 16.14 7.92 7.03
CA ILE A 164 15.08 7.01 6.57
C ILE A 164 15.36 5.61 7.11
N TYR A 165 14.34 5.06 7.76
CA TYR A 165 14.42 3.77 8.44
C TYR A 165 13.35 2.81 7.91
N VAL A 166 13.73 1.55 7.73
CA VAL A 166 12.80 0.50 7.33
C VAL A 166 12.16 -0.11 8.57
N MET A 167 10.83 -0.05 8.62
CA MET A 167 10.05 -0.56 9.75
C MET A 167 9.56 -1.99 9.50
N ALA A 168 9.17 -2.27 8.26
CA ALA A 168 8.56 -3.53 7.83
C ALA A 168 8.43 -3.55 6.30
N GLN A 169 7.84 -4.62 5.76
CA GLN A 169 7.47 -4.71 4.34
C GLN A 169 6.16 -5.48 4.13
N VAL A 170 5.48 -5.19 3.03
CA VAL A 170 4.21 -5.83 2.66
C VAL A 170 4.24 -6.28 1.20
N ARG A 171 3.88 -7.54 0.94
CA ARG A 171 3.73 -8.08 -0.41
C ARG A 171 2.41 -7.62 -1.03
N VAL A 172 2.50 -7.04 -2.22
CA VAL A 172 1.36 -6.53 -3.00
C VAL A 172 1.40 -7.11 -4.42
N PRO A 173 0.29 -7.07 -5.18
CA PRO A 173 0.32 -7.32 -6.62
C PRO A 173 1.23 -6.30 -7.30
N GLY A 174 2.11 -6.76 -8.16
CA GLY A 174 3.12 -5.91 -8.80
C GLY A 174 4.35 -6.71 -9.22
N SER A 175 5.32 -6.04 -9.81
CA SER A 175 6.57 -6.66 -10.23
C SER A 175 7.77 -5.84 -9.82
N TYR A 176 8.90 -6.52 -9.64
CA TYR A 176 10.17 -5.85 -9.56
C TYR A 176 10.62 -5.39 -10.95
N GLN A 177 10.94 -4.10 -11.07
CA GLN A 177 11.83 -3.60 -12.11
C GLN A 177 13.16 -3.31 -11.45
N GLU A 178 14.17 -4.10 -11.79
CA GLU A 178 15.45 -4.13 -11.06
C GLU A 178 15.19 -4.35 -9.56
N ARG A 179 15.59 -3.39 -8.72
CA ARG A 179 15.41 -3.40 -7.26
C ARG A 179 14.12 -2.75 -6.77
N ILE A 180 13.32 -2.16 -7.66
CA ILE A 180 12.15 -1.36 -7.30
C ILE A 180 10.89 -2.19 -7.49
N CYS A 181 10.14 -2.39 -6.40
CA CYS A 181 8.79 -2.91 -6.47
C CYS A 181 7.87 -1.87 -7.12
N LEU A 182 7.22 -2.26 -8.21
CA LEU A 182 6.20 -1.51 -8.92
C LEU A 182 4.84 -2.17 -8.68
N PRO A 183 4.04 -1.67 -7.72
CA PRO A 183 2.70 -2.16 -7.50
C PRO A 183 1.82 -1.95 -8.73
N VAL A 184 0.86 -2.84 -8.96
CA VAL A 184 -0.10 -2.70 -10.07
C VAL A 184 -0.84 -1.37 -9.97
N GLY A 185 -0.82 -0.58 -11.05
CA GLY A 185 -1.42 0.75 -11.13
C GLY A 185 -0.54 1.90 -10.62
N TYR A 186 0.71 1.61 -10.24
CA TYR A 186 1.69 2.57 -9.71
C TYR A 186 3.05 2.48 -10.42
N GLU A 187 3.10 1.90 -11.61
CA GLU A 187 4.34 1.55 -12.31
C GLU A 187 5.24 2.75 -12.60
N ASN A 188 4.66 3.94 -12.74
CA ASN A 188 5.37 5.19 -13.03
C ASN A 188 5.01 6.32 -12.06
N VAL A 189 4.57 5.96 -10.84
CA VAL A 189 4.07 6.92 -9.85
C VAL A 189 4.86 6.76 -8.56
N ASP A 190 5.23 7.89 -7.95
CA ASP A 190 5.79 7.85 -6.60
C ASP A 190 4.72 7.41 -5.59
N ILE A 191 4.93 6.23 -4.99
CA ILE A 191 4.03 5.66 -3.99
C ILE A 191 4.23 6.26 -2.59
N SER A 192 5.28 7.07 -2.38
CA SER A 192 5.64 7.60 -1.06
C SER A 192 4.54 8.48 -0.45
N ALA A 193 3.88 9.28 -1.28
CA ALA A 193 2.84 10.21 -0.83
C ALA A 193 1.42 9.60 -0.83
N ASP A 194 1.23 8.36 -1.30
CA ASP A 194 -0.11 7.81 -1.48
C ASP A 194 -0.73 7.34 -0.14
N PRO A 195 -1.91 7.88 0.24
CA PRO A 195 -2.55 7.57 1.52
C PRO A 195 -3.05 6.12 1.62
N GLN A 196 -3.31 5.41 0.52
CA GLN A 196 -3.74 4.02 0.54
C GLN A 196 -2.68 3.11 1.14
N PHE A 197 -1.39 3.36 0.86
CA PHE A 197 -0.31 2.60 1.48
C PHE A 197 -0.17 2.91 2.97
N GLN A 198 -0.34 4.17 3.37
CA GLN A 198 -0.31 4.56 4.77
C GLN A 198 -1.42 3.86 5.57
N LEU A 199 -2.65 3.86 5.04
CA LEU A 199 -3.79 3.15 5.62
C LEU A 199 -3.56 1.65 5.67
N MET A 200 -2.98 1.07 4.62
CA MET A 200 -2.62 -0.34 4.59
C MET A 200 -1.61 -0.68 5.69
N PHE A 201 -0.53 0.09 5.82
CA PHE A 201 0.48 -0.15 6.85
C PHE A 201 -0.07 0.03 8.26
N ALA A 202 -0.87 1.06 8.52
CA ALA A 202 -1.52 1.24 9.81
C ALA A 202 -2.39 0.02 10.19
N LYS A 203 -3.08 -0.57 9.21
CA LYS A 203 -3.95 -1.74 9.41
C LYS A 203 -3.15 -3.03 9.63
N VAL A 204 -2.14 -3.32 8.81
CA VAL A 204 -1.45 -4.62 8.83
C VAL A 204 -0.19 -4.65 9.68
N LEU A 205 0.36 -3.48 10.01
CA LEU A 205 1.60 -3.29 10.76
C LEU A 205 1.41 -2.30 11.92
N PRO A 206 0.37 -2.45 12.77
CA PRO A 206 0.01 -1.45 13.77
C PRO A 206 1.12 -1.19 14.80
N LYS A 207 2.02 -2.15 15.04
CA LYS A 207 3.16 -1.97 15.96
C LYS A 207 4.31 -1.16 15.35
N ALA A 208 4.52 -1.29 14.04
CA ALA A 208 5.62 -0.67 13.33
C ALA A 208 5.22 0.71 12.77
N CYS A 209 3.98 0.84 12.32
CA CYS A 209 3.49 1.97 11.51
C CYS A 209 2.34 2.76 12.15
N LYS A 210 2.22 2.75 13.48
CA LYS A 210 1.19 3.51 14.20
C LYS A 210 1.25 5.03 13.92
N GLU A 211 2.46 5.56 13.74
CA GLU A 211 2.75 7.00 13.74
C GLU A 211 3.22 7.50 12.36
N GLY A 212 2.67 6.93 11.29
CA GLY A 212 2.97 7.39 9.92
C GLY A 212 4.19 6.69 9.32
N CYS A 213 3.93 5.57 8.67
CA CYS A 213 4.85 5.03 7.67
C CYS A 213 4.44 5.49 6.28
N TRP A 214 5.41 5.68 5.40
CA TRP A 214 5.16 5.85 3.97
C TRP A 214 5.72 4.68 3.16
N ALA A 215 5.26 4.56 1.92
CA ALA A 215 5.68 3.47 1.04
C ALA A 215 6.97 3.80 0.29
N GLY A 216 7.76 2.77 0.04
CA GLY A 216 8.86 2.83 -0.92
C GLY A 216 8.99 1.52 -1.68
N GLY A 217 9.26 1.64 -2.98
CA GLY A 217 9.48 0.48 -3.85
C GLY A 217 10.87 -0.14 -3.68
N ASP A 218 11.84 0.65 -3.25
CA ASP A 218 13.18 0.17 -2.91
C ASP A 218 13.15 -0.51 -1.54
N THR A 219 13.68 -1.71 -1.42
CA THR A 219 13.87 -2.37 -0.12
C THR A 219 15.33 -2.36 0.32
N GLY A 220 16.24 -1.69 -0.40
CA GLY A 220 17.66 -1.64 -0.08
C GLY A 220 18.50 -2.72 -0.77
N GLY A 221 18.02 -3.29 -1.89
CA GLY A 221 18.81 -4.14 -2.80
C GLY A 221 19.26 -5.50 -2.26
N TRP A 222 18.90 -5.90 -1.04
CA TRP A 222 19.32 -7.16 -0.41
C TRP A 222 18.53 -8.38 -0.86
N PHE A 223 17.50 -8.19 -1.70
CA PHE A 223 16.64 -9.28 -2.16
C PHE A 223 17.34 -10.26 -3.12
N GLY A 224 18.63 -10.04 -3.42
CA GLY A 224 19.39 -10.82 -4.40
C GLY A 224 18.92 -10.58 -5.83
N ILE A 225 18.17 -9.50 -6.05
CA ILE A 225 17.77 -8.99 -7.37
C ILE A 225 18.78 -7.88 -7.68
N GLN A 226 19.89 -8.27 -8.28
CA GLN A 226 20.92 -7.38 -8.84
C GLN A 226 21.07 -7.70 -10.31
#